data_AF-A0A9D1DWV8-F1
#
_entry.id   AF-A0A9D1DWV8-F1
#
_cell.length_a   1.000
_cell.length_b   1.000
_cell.length_c   1.000
_cell.angle_alpha   90.00
_cell.angle_beta   90.00
_cell.angle_gamma   90.00
#
_symmetry.space_group_name_H-M   'P 1'
#
loop_
_entity.id
_entity.type
_entity.pdbx_description
1 polymer ?
#
loop_
_entity_poly.entity_id
_entity_poly.type
_entity_poly.pdbx_seq_one_letter_code
_entity_poly.pdbx_strand_id
1 'polypeptide(L)'
;MPELKTTDLYVTETVLDTAAEQSLELDFLLPDYEPEVFRVLKTRVSPAVQQVRAGGGRLEISGSCTVSVLYLGEDTHTLHAVRQSVPFSKSLDLPEGEITARCVPRCYHVNARAVSGRRLEVRCGLSLRVRAMRQVPHPVLTDAAGDGVQLHRKEVTCCGKRVTAEKNCTLSEDLQLGDAKPAFGSLLDACYQVSITETKLVEGKLICRGDLTTRLLYCPEGGGGPESMEWSEPVSQILELPGVDDSWLCNVQAGQVTGSFEPVRNGDECRTLSAEWNLTFSACCDKNETCSPADDGYSCLFQSEPETETLPLWKALSVLSQPVQVAGTIPGTGIDSLLALLPAAGETACRSEEGKLILSGALEVTAIVSRGGEIDAVEKALLFEQELQTYGGAGMSFFPEVSLQSISGRITEGGIEIQAALAVSGTLYENQPVRTLRALNLDTEKPVEASGAAIRLVYANPGENLWDLAKRCRTSLPAILEENGLEGETVGKRQMLLIPMTTE
;
A
#
# COMPACT_ATOMS: atom_id res chain seq x y z
N MET A 1 -41.07 -14.20 21.03
CA MET A 1 -39.80 -14.20 20.29
C MET A 1 -39.18 -12.84 20.52
N PRO A 2 -37.91 -12.79 20.97
CA PRO A 2 -37.28 -11.54 21.36
C PRO A 2 -37.03 -10.67 20.12
N GLU A 3 -37.11 -9.36 20.30
CA GLU A 3 -36.68 -8.40 19.30
C GLU A 3 -35.17 -8.21 19.44
N LEU A 4 -34.40 -8.72 18.48
CA LEU A 4 -32.96 -8.64 18.45
C LEU A 4 -32.52 -7.52 17.49
N LYS A 5 -31.63 -6.63 17.94
CA LYS A 5 -31.01 -5.61 17.08
C LYS A 5 -29.58 -6.02 16.74
N THR A 6 -29.24 -5.83 15.48
CA THR A 6 -27.91 -6.13 14.94
C THR A 6 -27.28 -4.89 14.30
N THR A 7 -25.95 -4.84 14.34
CA THR A 7 -25.13 -3.90 13.58
C THR A 7 -24.07 -4.70 12.84
N ASP A 8 -23.62 -4.25 11.67
CA ASP A 8 -22.56 -4.93 10.93
C ASP A 8 -21.18 -4.50 11.43
N LEU A 9 -20.33 -5.48 11.71
CA LEU A 9 -18.89 -5.31 11.81
C LEU A 9 -18.23 -5.78 10.52
N TYR A 10 -17.23 -5.05 10.03
CA TYR A 10 -16.59 -5.37 8.75
C TYR A 10 -15.27 -6.11 8.97
N VAL A 11 -15.23 -7.38 8.58
CA VAL A 11 -13.99 -8.17 8.57
C VAL A 11 -13.28 -7.97 7.24
N THR A 12 -12.02 -7.54 7.29
CA THR A 12 -11.20 -7.41 6.07
C THR A 12 -10.50 -8.73 5.80
N GLU A 13 -10.79 -9.33 4.64
CA GLU A 13 -10.16 -10.56 4.19
C GLU A 13 -9.21 -10.26 3.03
N THR A 14 -7.97 -10.74 3.14
CA THR A 14 -7.05 -10.76 2.00
C THR A 14 -7.40 -11.95 1.12
N VAL A 15 -7.97 -11.68 -0.06
CA VAL A 15 -8.42 -12.72 -1.00
C VAL A 15 -7.35 -13.09 -2.02
N LEU A 16 -6.37 -12.21 -2.22
CA LEU A 16 -5.22 -12.46 -3.07
C LEU A 16 -4.02 -11.66 -2.55
N ASP A 17 -2.88 -12.31 -2.38
CA ASP A 17 -1.59 -11.66 -2.11
C ASP A 17 -0.48 -12.44 -2.82
N THR A 18 -0.10 -11.97 -4.01
CA THR A 18 0.77 -12.72 -4.92
C THR A 18 1.65 -11.81 -5.76
N ALA A 19 2.68 -12.37 -6.38
CA ALA A 19 3.46 -11.74 -7.43
C ALA A 19 3.17 -12.47 -8.74
N ALA A 20 2.43 -11.83 -9.65
CA ALA A 20 2.10 -12.41 -10.95
C ALA A 20 3.16 -12.03 -11.98
N GLU A 21 3.68 -13.01 -12.71
CA GLU A 21 4.66 -12.78 -13.77
C GLU A 21 3.98 -12.40 -15.09
N GLN A 22 4.55 -11.40 -15.77
CA GLN A 22 4.17 -10.99 -17.13
C GLN A 22 5.43 -10.81 -17.97
N SER A 23 5.62 -11.66 -18.97
CA SER A 23 6.74 -11.56 -19.91
C SER A 23 6.41 -10.62 -21.08
N LEU A 24 7.43 -9.92 -21.56
CA LEU A 24 7.38 -9.10 -22.77
C LEU A 24 8.58 -9.45 -23.66
N GLU A 25 8.33 -9.57 -24.96
CA GLU A 25 9.34 -9.77 -25.98
C GLU A 25 9.20 -8.65 -27.03
N LEU A 26 10.31 -7.98 -27.34
CA LEU A 26 10.37 -6.85 -28.24
C LEU A 26 11.46 -7.07 -29.29
N ASP A 27 11.19 -6.61 -30.49
CA ASP A 27 12.13 -6.56 -31.60
C ASP A 27 12.26 -5.10 -32.05
N PHE A 28 13.36 -4.47 -31.69
CA PHE A 28 13.66 -3.09 -32.05
C PHE A 28 14.42 -3.05 -33.36
N LEU A 29 13.88 -2.31 -34.32
CA LEU A 29 14.63 -1.85 -35.48
C LEU A 29 15.06 -0.40 -35.23
N LEU A 30 16.36 -0.14 -35.29
CA LEU A 30 16.91 1.21 -35.15
C LEU A 30 16.45 2.09 -36.32
N PRO A 31 15.91 3.30 -36.06
CA PRO A 31 15.61 4.28 -37.10
C PRO A 31 16.87 4.70 -37.85
N ASP A 32 16.76 4.98 -39.16
CA ASP A 32 17.91 5.23 -40.06
C ASP A 32 18.88 6.34 -39.60
N TYR A 33 18.43 7.27 -38.75
CA TYR A 33 19.25 8.33 -38.19
C TYR A 33 20.09 7.91 -36.97
N GLU A 34 19.77 6.79 -36.32
CA GLU A 34 20.56 6.25 -35.21
C GLU A 34 21.77 5.46 -35.73
N PRO A 35 22.94 5.58 -35.08
CA PRO A 35 24.13 4.81 -35.44
C PRO A 35 23.93 3.33 -35.12
N GLU A 36 24.67 2.48 -35.83
CA GLU A 36 24.66 1.04 -35.57
C GLU A 36 25.18 0.71 -34.18
N VAL A 37 24.63 -0.35 -33.59
CA VAL A 37 24.94 -0.82 -32.24
C VAL A 37 26.33 -1.48 -32.24
N PHE A 38 27.28 -0.84 -31.57
CA PHE A 38 28.55 -1.45 -31.20
C PHE A 38 28.41 -2.41 -30.02
N ARG A 39 27.82 -1.90 -28.93
CA ARG A 39 27.73 -2.59 -27.65
C ARG A 39 26.51 -2.10 -26.87
N VAL A 40 25.65 -3.01 -26.46
CA VAL A 40 24.59 -2.71 -25.49
C VAL A 40 25.24 -2.50 -24.11
N LEU A 41 24.97 -1.35 -23.49
CA LEU A 41 25.48 -1.02 -22.16
C LEU A 41 24.47 -1.37 -21.06
N LYS A 42 23.21 -0.95 -21.23
CA LYS A 42 22.16 -1.19 -20.23
C LYS A 42 20.80 -1.23 -20.90
N THR A 43 19.92 -2.09 -20.44
CA THR A 43 18.50 -2.00 -20.75
C THR A 43 17.73 -1.66 -19.48
N ARG A 44 16.78 -0.73 -19.60
CA ARG A 44 15.84 -0.37 -18.54
C ARG A 44 14.41 -0.60 -18.98
N VAL A 45 13.61 -0.99 -18.00
CA VAL A 45 12.23 -1.41 -18.16
C VAL A 45 11.47 -0.79 -17.00
N SER A 46 10.69 0.25 -17.30
CA SER A 46 9.94 1.04 -16.31
C SER A 46 8.45 0.81 -16.52
N PRO A 47 7.86 -0.18 -15.81
CA PRO A 47 6.43 -0.46 -15.92
C PRO A 47 5.61 0.53 -15.08
N ALA A 48 4.45 0.91 -15.58
CA ALA A 48 3.44 1.68 -14.86
C ALA A 48 2.07 1.05 -15.07
N VAL A 49 1.38 0.74 -13.96
CA VAL A 49 -0.02 0.30 -13.97
C VAL A 49 -0.90 1.53 -14.13
N GLN A 50 -1.78 1.50 -15.11
CA GLN A 50 -2.72 2.60 -15.40
C GLN A 50 -4.13 2.30 -14.89
N GLN A 51 -4.43 1.02 -14.63
CA GLN A 51 -5.74 0.56 -14.22
C GLN A 51 -5.69 -0.80 -13.53
N VAL A 52 -6.43 -0.92 -12.43
CA VAL A 52 -6.72 -2.17 -11.72
C VAL A 52 -8.24 -2.28 -11.54
N ARG A 53 -8.87 -3.28 -12.15
CA ARG A 53 -10.33 -3.47 -12.10
C ARG A 53 -10.68 -4.84 -11.55
N ALA A 54 -11.33 -4.89 -10.40
CA ALA A 54 -11.91 -6.10 -9.84
C ALA A 54 -13.41 -6.19 -10.20
N GLY A 55 -13.87 -7.35 -10.65
CA GLY A 55 -15.28 -7.57 -10.94
C GLY A 55 -15.54 -8.92 -11.62
N GLY A 56 -16.73 -9.49 -11.42
CA GLY A 56 -17.14 -10.74 -12.08
C GLY A 56 -16.21 -11.93 -11.82
N GLY A 57 -15.63 -12.03 -10.62
CA GLY A 57 -14.69 -13.10 -10.25
C GLY A 57 -13.29 -12.97 -10.87
N ARG A 58 -12.92 -11.79 -11.40
CA ARG A 58 -11.60 -11.54 -11.97
C ARG A 58 -11.02 -10.19 -11.56
N LEU A 59 -9.70 -10.12 -11.60
CA LEU A 59 -8.91 -8.91 -11.52
C LEU A 59 -8.23 -8.67 -12.87
N GLU A 60 -8.56 -7.56 -13.51
CA GLU A 60 -7.90 -7.10 -14.73
C GLU A 60 -6.92 -5.97 -14.39
N ILE A 61 -5.65 -6.18 -14.74
CA ILE A 61 -4.57 -5.21 -14.56
C ILE A 61 -4.07 -4.82 -15.94
N SER A 62 -4.03 -3.53 -16.24
CA SER A 62 -3.47 -3.01 -17.49
C SER A 62 -2.56 -1.82 -17.26
N GLY A 63 -1.52 -1.72 -18.08
CA GLY A 63 -0.57 -0.64 -18.01
C GLY A 63 0.33 -0.62 -19.23
N SER A 64 1.40 0.15 -19.13
CA SER A 64 2.44 0.18 -20.16
C SER A 64 3.81 0.22 -19.52
N CYS A 65 4.79 -0.26 -20.28
CA CYS A 65 6.17 -0.30 -19.84
C CYS A 65 7.04 0.42 -20.86
N THR A 66 7.83 1.37 -20.38
CA THR A 66 8.86 2.01 -21.20
C THR A 66 10.11 1.15 -21.17
N VAL A 67 10.50 0.63 -22.32
CA VAL A 67 11.73 -0.13 -22.52
C VAL A 67 12.74 0.77 -23.21
N SER A 68 13.90 0.99 -22.57
CA SER A 68 15.00 1.82 -23.05
C SER A 68 16.27 0.98 -23.15
N VAL A 69 16.84 0.82 -24.35
CA VAL A 69 18.15 0.17 -24.55
C VAL A 69 19.20 1.24 -24.76
N LEU A 70 20.10 1.39 -23.80
CA LEU A 70 21.28 2.25 -23.88
C LEU A 70 22.44 1.47 -24.50
N TYR A 71 23.08 2.03 -25.52
CA TYR A 71 24.15 1.38 -26.28
C TYR A 71 25.20 2.37 -26.76
N LEU A 72 26.36 1.85 -27.17
CA LEU A 72 27.41 2.62 -27.84
C LEU A 72 27.26 2.51 -29.36
N GLY A 73 27.39 3.63 -30.08
CA GLY A 73 27.44 3.65 -31.54
C GLY A 73 28.76 3.08 -32.09
N GLU A 74 28.72 2.42 -33.25
CA GLU A 74 29.87 1.77 -33.90
C GLU A 74 31.02 2.72 -34.24
N ASP A 75 30.74 3.87 -34.85
CA ASP A 75 31.79 4.78 -35.32
C ASP A 75 32.29 5.75 -34.24
N THR A 76 31.40 6.22 -33.38
CA THR A 76 31.67 7.31 -32.43
C THR A 76 31.97 6.83 -31.02
N HIS A 77 31.58 5.59 -30.68
CA HIS A 77 31.55 5.08 -29.31
C HIS A 77 30.85 6.01 -28.31
N THR A 78 29.93 6.86 -28.79
CA THR A 78 29.09 7.73 -27.95
C THR A 78 27.89 6.96 -27.45
N LEU A 79 27.27 7.45 -26.37
CA LEU A 79 26.09 6.85 -25.78
C LEU A 79 24.84 7.22 -26.59
N HIS A 80 24.01 6.22 -26.91
CA HIS A 80 22.72 6.36 -27.59
C HIS A 80 21.66 5.56 -26.84
N ALA A 81 20.40 5.85 -27.11
CA ALA A 81 19.30 5.04 -26.60
C ALA A 81 18.17 4.91 -27.63
N VAL A 82 17.60 3.71 -27.71
CA VAL A 82 16.31 3.47 -28.35
C VAL A 82 15.26 3.20 -27.28
N ARG A 83 14.09 3.82 -27.41
CA ARG A 83 13.02 3.75 -26.41
C ARG A 83 11.69 3.40 -27.06
N GLN A 84 10.91 2.54 -26.42
CA GLN A 84 9.55 2.22 -26.86
C GLN A 84 8.65 1.98 -25.65
N SER A 85 7.41 2.45 -25.74
CA SER A 85 6.35 2.09 -24.80
C SER A 85 5.62 0.85 -25.30
N VAL A 86 5.49 -0.16 -24.44
CA VAL A 86 4.80 -1.42 -24.75
C VAL A 86 3.68 -1.64 -23.75
N PRO A 87 2.42 -1.82 -24.22
CA PRO A 87 1.31 -2.12 -23.33
C PRO A 87 1.45 -3.53 -22.75
N PHE A 88 1.00 -3.72 -21.52
CA PHE A 88 0.86 -5.04 -20.90
C PHE A 88 -0.52 -5.17 -20.24
N SER A 89 -0.99 -6.41 -20.13
CA SER A 89 -2.20 -6.73 -19.37
C SER A 89 -2.06 -8.08 -18.68
N LYS A 90 -2.73 -8.24 -17.54
CA LYS A 90 -2.78 -9.48 -16.77
C LYS A 90 -4.16 -9.65 -16.15
N SER A 91 -4.72 -10.85 -16.30
CA SER A 91 -5.95 -11.27 -15.63
C SER A 91 -5.63 -12.29 -14.55
N LEU A 92 -6.23 -12.14 -13.37
CA LEU A 92 -6.11 -13.06 -12.23
C LEU A 92 -7.50 -13.42 -11.73
N ASP A 93 -7.70 -14.67 -11.31
CA ASP A 93 -8.97 -15.10 -10.73
C ASP A 93 -9.14 -14.51 -9.33
N LEU A 94 -10.37 -14.10 -9.02
CA LEU A 94 -10.79 -13.59 -7.72
C LEU A 94 -12.08 -14.28 -7.27
N PRO A 95 -12.35 -14.36 -5.95
CA PRO A 95 -13.68 -14.71 -5.49
C PRO A 95 -14.70 -13.62 -5.88
N GLU A 96 -15.98 -13.96 -5.81
CA GLU A 96 -17.05 -12.97 -5.93
C GLU A 96 -17.07 -12.01 -4.71
N GLY A 97 -17.50 -10.77 -4.97
CA GLY A 97 -17.66 -9.74 -3.94
C GLY A 97 -17.15 -8.36 -4.37
N GLU A 98 -17.40 -7.36 -3.52
CA GLU A 98 -16.83 -6.02 -3.64
C GLU A 98 -15.35 -6.09 -3.20
N ILE A 99 -14.45 -6.11 -4.18
CA ILE A 99 -13.01 -6.28 -3.95
C ILE A 99 -12.28 -4.99 -4.30
N THR A 100 -11.44 -4.54 -3.39
CA THR A 100 -10.44 -3.50 -3.62
C THR A 100 -9.11 -4.19 -3.91
N ALA A 101 -8.38 -3.71 -4.91
CA ALA A 101 -7.12 -4.33 -5.29
C ALA A 101 -6.08 -3.27 -5.64
N ARG A 102 -4.83 -3.65 -5.41
CA ARG A 102 -3.67 -2.85 -5.72
C ARG A 102 -2.63 -3.69 -6.45
N CYS A 103 -1.95 -3.08 -7.40
CA CYS A 103 -0.81 -3.68 -8.09
C CYS A 103 0.39 -2.73 -8.08
N VAL A 104 1.55 -3.23 -7.65
CA VAL A 104 2.84 -2.54 -7.80
C VAL A 104 3.68 -3.32 -8.81
N PRO A 105 3.96 -2.77 -10.00
CA PRO A 105 4.77 -3.45 -10.99
C PRO A 105 6.27 -3.23 -10.75
N ARG A 106 7.08 -4.21 -11.12
CA ARG A 106 8.54 -4.14 -11.15
C ARG A 106 9.08 -4.95 -12.32
N CYS A 107 10.15 -4.51 -12.96
CA CYS A 107 10.95 -5.41 -13.80
C CYS A 107 11.92 -6.21 -12.92
N TYR A 108 11.82 -7.54 -12.90
CA TYR A 108 12.74 -8.40 -12.13
C TYR A 108 13.83 -9.02 -13.02
N HIS A 109 13.63 -9.00 -14.33
CA HIS A 109 14.57 -9.53 -15.30
C HIS A 109 14.48 -8.77 -16.62
N VAL A 110 15.63 -8.42 -17.20
CA VAL A 110 15.71 -7.94 -18.58
C VAL A 110 16.98 -8.43 -19.24
N ASN A 111 16.86 -8.84 -20.49
CA ASN A 111 17.98 -9.16 -21.37
C ASN A 111 17.76 -8.49 -22.72
N ALA A 112 18.81 -7.88 -23.27
CA ALA A 112 18.81 -7.32 -24.61
C ALA A 112 20.01 -7.84 -25.39
N ARG A 113 19.80 -8.14 -26.66
CA ARG A 113 20.82 -8.64 -27.58
C ARG A 113 20.76 -7.94 -28.92
N ALA A 114 21.91 -7.47 -29.41
CA ALA A 114 22.05 -7.07 -30.80
C ALA A 114 22.05 -8.31 -31.71
N VAL A 115 21.02 -8.42 -32.56
CA VAL A 115 20.90 -9.45 -33.59
C VAL A 115 21.67 -9.04 -34.85
N SER A 116 21.69 -7.73 -35.12
CA SER A 116 22.54 -7.06 -36.13
C SER A 116 22.86 -5.64 -35.63
N GLY A 117 23.68 -4.89 -36.36
CA GLY A 117 23.99 -3.48 -36.01
C GLY A 117 22.74 -2.59 -35.91
N ARG A 118 21.61 -2.96 -36.54
CA ARG A 118 20.38 -2.16 -36.52
C ARG A 118 19.17 -2.86 -35.90
N ARG A 119 19.34 -4.07 -35.35
CA ARG A 119 18.23 -4.86 -34.80
C ARG A 119 18.57 -5.38 -33.41
N LEU A 120 17.77 -5.04 -32.41
CA LEU A 120 17.90 -5.53 -31.03
C LEU A 120 16.69 -6.38 -30.66
N GLU A 121 16.93 -7.52 -30.03
CA GLU A 121 15.88 -8.32 -29.39
C GLU A 121 15.94 -8.08 -27.88
N VAL A 122 14.80 -7.78 -27.26
CA VAL A 122 14.69 -7.56 -25.81
C VAL A 122 13.65 -8.52 -25.24
N ARG A 123 14.02 -9.21 -24.16
CA ARG A 123 13.12 -10.03 -23.37
C ARG A 123 13.14 -9.53 -21.93
N CYS A 124 11.98 -9.24 -21.36
CA CYS A 124 11.89 -8.86 -19.96
C CYS A 124 10.72 -9.54 -19.24
N GLY A 125 10.90 -9.69 -17.93
CA GLY A 125 9.92 -10.21 -17.00
C GLY A 125 9.49 -9.12 -16.04
N LEU A 126 8.18 -8.86 -16.01
CA LEU A 126 7.54 -7.99 -15.03
C LEU A 126 6.96 -8.85 -13.90
N SER A 127 7.18 -8.42 -12.66
CA SER A 127 6.53 -8.93 -11.46
C SER A 127 5.46 -7.91 -11.06
N LEU A 128 4.21 -8.34 -11.09
CA LEU A 128 3.06 -7.57 -10.66
C LEU A 128 2.72 -8.00 -9.23
N ARG A 129 3.18 -7.24 -8.22
CA ARG A 129 2.83 -7.52 -6.82
C ARG A 129 1.40 -7.05 -6.58
N VAL A 130 0.50 -8.01 -6.46
CA VAL A 130 -0.94 -7.77 -6.32
C VAL A 130 -1.39 -8.11 -4.92
N ARG A 131 -2.13 -7.19 -4.31
CA ARG A 131 -2.92 -7.46 -3.11
C ARG A 131 -4.36 -7.06 -3.34
N ALA A 132 -5.28 -8.00 -3.13
CA ALA A 132 -6.71 -7.78 -3.22
C ALA A 132 -7.39 -8.14 -1.90
N MET A 133 -8.29 -7.26 -1.46
CA MET A 133 -9.01 -7.38 -0.20
C MET A 133 -10.50 -7.16 -0.42
N ARG A 134 -11.32 -7.88 0.34
CA ARG A 134 -12.76 -7.58 0.48
C ARG A 134 -13.10 -7.31 1.93
N GLN A 135 -14.14 -6.54 2.15
CA GLN A 135 -14.76 -6.42 3.47
C GLN A 135 -16.05 -7.20 3.51
N VAL A 136 -16.15 -8.15 4.43
CA VAL A 136 -17.34 -8.96 4.66
C VAL A 136 -18.09 -8.38 5.85
N PRO A 137 -19.37 -7.97 5.70
CA PRO A 137 -20.18 -7.55 6.83
C PRO A 137 -20.59 -8.77 7.66
N HIS A 138 -20.37 -8.69 8.97
CA HIS A 138 -20.79 -9.65 9.97
C HIS A 138 -21.83 -9.00 10.89
N PRO A 139 -23.11 -9.39 10.80
CA PRO A 139 -24.13 -8.88 11.70
C PRO A 139 -23.88 -9.41 13.11
N VAL A 140 -23.71 -8.51 14.07
CA VAL A 140 -23.50 -8.83 15.48
C VAL A 140 -24.62 -8.26 16.33
N LEU A 141 -25.05 -9.01 17.34
CA LEU A 141 -26.09 -8.58 18.26
C LEU A 141 -25.59 -7.41 19.09
N THR A 142 -26.33 -6.30 19.11
CA THR A 142 -26.00 -5.11 19.90
C THR A 142 -27.09 -4.80 20.91
N ASP A 143 -28.31 -5.29 20.71
CA ASP A 143 -29.41 -5.09 21.65
C ASP A 143 -30.45 -6.19 21.58
N ALA A 144 -31.23 -6.33 22.64
CA ALA A 144 -32.35 -7.27 22.71
C ALA A 144 -33.47 -6.73 23.60
N ALA A 145 -34.72 -7.00 23.22
CA ALA A 145 -35.90 -6.71 24.01
C ALA A 145 -36.85 -7.91 24.05
N GLY A 146 -37.50 -8.11 25.20
CA GLY A 146 -38.46 -9.20 25.42
C GLY A 146 -37.81 -10.53 25.83
N ASP A 147 -38.67 -11.50 26.20
CA ASP A 147 -38.33 -12.88 26.56
C ASP A 147 -37.20 -13.03 27.60
N GLY A 148 -37.05 -12.03 28.48
CA GLY A 148 -36.06 -12.02 29.56
C GLY A 148 -34.61 -12.08 29.09
N VAL A 149 -34.32 -11.68 27.85
CA VAL A 149 -32.96 -11.76 27.29
C VAL A 149 -32.03 -10.79 28.01
N GLN A 150 -30.87 -11.31 28.43
CA GLN A 150 -29.74 -10.55 28.95
C GLN A 150 -28.58 -10.71 27.98
N LEU A 151 -27.93 -9.60 27.63
CA LEU A 151 -26.73 -9.58 26.79
C LEU A 151 -25.56 -8.96 27.57
N HIS A 152 -24.42 -9.62 27.50
CA HIS A 152 -23.14 -9.05 27.93
C HIS A 152 -22.47 -8.44 26.72
N ARG A 153 -22.07 -7.17 26.83
CA ARG A 153 -21.55 -6.39 25.71
C ARG A 153 -20.19 -5.83 26.07
N LYS A 154 -19.29 -5.78 25.09
CA LYS A 154 -17.98 -5.13 25.23
C LYS A 154 -17.81 -4.10 24.14
N GLU A 155 -17.35 -2.92 24.52
CA GLU A 155 -17.03 -1.87 23.55
C GLU A 155 -15.81 -2.27 22.72
N VAL A 156 -15.91 -2.07 21.40
CA VAL A 156 -14.90 -2.40 20.40
C VAL A 156 -14.79 -1.25 19.42
N THR A 157 -13.56 -0.85 19.09
CA THR A 157 -13.28 0.17 18.07
C THR A 157 -12.46 -0.45 16.95
N CYS A 158 -13.04 -0.53 15.74
CA CYS A 158 -12.42 -1.16 14.57
C CYS A 158 -12.80 -0.42 13.28
N CYS A 159 -12.15 -0.75 12.16
CA CYS A 159 -12.47 -0.19 10.86
C CYS A 159 -13.93 -0.47 10.47
N GLY A 160 -14.65 0.59 10.06
CA GLY A 160 -15.92 0.48 9.35
C GLY A 160 -15.71 0.12 7.87
N LYS A 161 -16.71 0.43 7.04
CA LYS A 161 -16.62 0.23 5.59
C LYS A 161 -15.55 1.15 4.99
N ARG A 162 -14.59 0.58 4.29
CA ARG A 162 -13.52 1.26 3.55
C ARG A 162 -14.07 1.96 2.32
N VAL A 163 -13.47 3.11 2.00
CA VAL A 163 -13.75 3.84 0.76
C VAL A 163 -12.45 3.99 -0.02
N THR A 164 -12.49 3.71 -1.32
CA THR A 164 -11.33 3.86 -2.21
C THR A 164 -11.68 4.70 -3.42
N ALA A 165 -10.71 5.41 -3.97
CA ALA A 165 -10.85 6.12 -5.23
C ALA A 165 -9.58 5.97 -6.07
N GLU A 166 -9.75 5.95 -7.38
CA GLU A 166 -8.66 6.02 -8.35
C GLU A 166 -8.95 7.15 -9.34
N LYS A 167 -7.92 7.90 -9.71
CA LYS A 167 -8.02 8.97 -10.69
C LYS A 167 -6.76 9.02 -11.54
N ASN A 168 -6.95 8.95 -12.85
CA ASN A 168 -5.90 9.21 -13.82
C ASN A 168 -5.89 10.70 -14.18
N CYS A 169 -4.70 11.27 -14.32
CA CYS A 169 -4.54 12.63 -14.84
C CYS A 169 -3.38 12.71 -15.82
N THR A 170 -3.51 13.63 -16.76
CA THR A 170 -2.46 13.99 -17.71
C THR A 170 -1.97 15.39 -17.37
N LEU A 171 -0.65 15.57 -17.30
CA LEU A 171 0.03 16.86 -17.15
C LEU A 171 0.83 17.11 -18.42
N SER A 172 0.77 18.33 -18.95
CA SER A 172 1.51 18.72 -20.16
C SER A 172 2.22 20.04 -19.90
N GLU A 173 3.52 20.09 -20.10
CA GLU A 173 4.36 21.28 -19.87
C GLU A 173 5.45 21.40 -20.94
N ASP A 174 5.88 22.63 -21.24
CA ASP A 174 7.04 22.89 -22.08
C ASP A 174 8.27 23.16 -21.20
N LEU A 175 9.15 22.17 -21.11
CA LEU A 175 10.34 22.21 -20.28
C LEU A 175 11.46 22.98 -20.99
N GLN A 176 11.80 24.14 -20.45
CA GLN A 176 12.87 24.98 -20.98
C GLN A 176 14.24 24.58 -20.41
N LEU A 177 15.23 24.41 -21.29
CA LEU A 177 16.61 24.19 -20.89
C LEU A 177 17.25 25.51 -20.43
N GLY A 178 17.85 25.49 -19.22
CA GLY A 178 18.59 26.64 -18.70
C GLY A 178 19.83 26.97 -19.53
N ASP A 179 20.25 28.24 -19.55
CA ASP A 179 21.30 28.76 -20.45
C ASP A 179 22.67 28.07 -20.30
N ALA A 180 22.98 27.55 -19.11
CA ALA A 180 24.22 26.84 -18.85
C ALA A 180 24.27 25.41 -19.42
N LYS A 181 23.13 24.86 -19.85
CA LYS A 181 23.04 23.51 -20.44
C LYS A 181 23.21 23.60 -21.95
N PRO A 182 23.88 22.63 -22.59
CA PRO A 182 23.93 22.57 -24.04
C PRO A 182 22.54 22.27 -24.63
N ALA A 183 22.35 22.52 -25.93
CA ALA A 183 21.11 22.20 -26.61
C ALA A 183 20.80 20.69 -26.58
N PHE A 184 19.53 20.34 -26.59
CA PHE A 184 19.05 18.97 -26.50
C PHE A 184 19.23 18.23 -27.83
N GLY A 185 19.94 17.10 -27.82
CA GLY A 185 20.08 16.22 -28.97
C GLY A 185 19.10 15.06 -28.93
N SER A 186 19.34 14.08 -28.05
CA SER A 186 18.53 12.86 -27.95
C SER A 186 18.33 12.40 -26.52
N LEU A 187 17.15 11.82 -26.25
CA LEU A 187 16.80 11.34 -24.91
C LEU A 187 17.42 9.98 -24.64
N LEU A 188 18.21 9.87 -23.58
CA LEU A 188 18.78 8.60 -23.14
C LEU A 188 17.88 7.89 -22.13
N ASP A 189 17.31 8.65 -21.20
CA ASP A 189 16.41 8.12 -20.19
C ASP A 189 15.54 9.17 -19.50
N ALA A 190 14.43 8.72 -18.91
CA ALA A 190 13.60 9.49 -18.00
C ALA A 190 13.21 8.67 -16.76
N CYS A 191 13.33 9.27 -15.59
CA CYS A 191 12.82 8.77 -14.32
C CYS A 191 11.81 9.75 -13.73
N TYR A 192 10.77 9.21 -13.11
CA TYR A 192 9.68 10.00 -12.50
C TYR A 192 9.56 9.67 -11.02
N GLN A 193 9.27 10.69 -10.23
CA GLN A 193 9.02 10.56 -8.82
C GLN A 193 7.89 11.51 -8.45
N VAL A 194 6.87 10.98 -7.78
CA VAL A 194 5.78 11.80 -7.24
C VAL A 194 5.88 11.80 -5.73
N SER A 195 6.01 12.99 -5.17
CA SER A 195 6.04 13.21 -3.72
C SER A 195 4.77 13.91 -3.30
N ILE A 196 3.92 13.20 -2.54
CA ILE A 196 2.70 13.79 -1.96
C ILE A 196 3.10 14.65 -0.77
N THR A 197 2.81 15.94 -0.83
CA THR A 197 3.21 16.94 0.18
C THR A 197 2.05 17.34 1.08
N GLU A 198 0.81 17.31 0.58
CA GLU A 198 -0.39 17.65 1.34
C GLU A 198 -1.55 16.73 0.96
N THR A 199 -2.28 16.26 1.96
CA THR A 199 -3.57 15.59 1.78
C THR A 199 -4.59 16.24 2.72
N LYS A 200 -5.74 16.62 2.17
CA LYS A 200 -6.82 17.24 2.92
C LYS A 200 -8.14 16.60 2.55
N LEU A 201 -8.79 16.01 3.55
CA LEU A 201 -10.15 15.53 3.43
C LEU A 201 -11.13 16.68 3.64
N VAL A 202 -12.13 16.74 2.77
CA VAL A 202 -13.32 17.58 2.88
C VAL A 202 -14.53 16.69 2.60
N GLU A 203 -15.73 17.18 2.87
CA GLU A 203 -16.94 16.37 2.70
C GLU A 203 -17.02 15.73 1.29
N GLY A 204 -16.96 14.39 1.28
CA GLY A 204 -17.03 13.57 0.10
C GLY A 204 -15.81 13.61 -0.83
N LYS A 205 -14.71 14.29 -0.48
CA LYS A 205 -13.57 14.50 -1.37
C LYS A 205 -12.23 14.52 -0.65
N LEU A 206 -11.21 14.07 -1.36
CA LEU A 206 -9.81 14.24 -1.00
C LEU A 206 -9.16 15.24 -1.96
N ILE A 207 -8.54 16.28 -1.40
CA ILE A 207 -7.63 17.16 -2.12
C ILE A 207 -6.22 16.67 -1.82
N CYS A 208 -5.48 16.30 -2.86
CA CYS A 208 -4.10 15.83 -2.76
C CYS A 208 -3.20 16.74 -3.58
N ARG A 209 -2.10 17.20 -2.98
CA ARG A 209 -1.06 17.99 -3.62
C ARG A 209 0.29 17.32 -3.46
N GLY A 210 1.14 17.55 -4.44
CA GLY A 210 2.48 17.03 -4.46
C GLY A 210 3.29 17.64 -5.59
N ASP A 211 4.44 17.06 -5.82
CA ASP A 211 5.36 17.45 -6.87
C ASP A 211 5.75 16.23 -7.69
N LEU A 212 5.67 16.37 -9.01
CA LEU A 212 6.24 15.43 -9.97
C LEU A 212 7.65 15.88 -10.30
N THR A 213 8.65 15.17 -9.80
CA THR A 213 10.04 15.34 -10.18
C THR A 213 10.35 14.45 -11.39
N THR A 214 10.78 15.08 -12.48
CA THR A 214 11.25 14.40 -13.69
C THR A 214 12.75 14.58 -13.83
N ARG A 215 13.49 13.46 -13.84
CA ARG A 215 14.93 13.44 -14.11
C ARG A 215 15.17 12.88 -15.50
N LEU A 216 15.79 13.67 -16.38
CA LEU A 216 16.18 13.25 -17.72
C LEU A 216 17.69 13.07 -17.81
N LEU A 217 18.11 12.05 -18.54
CA LEU A 217 19.47 11.91 -19.06
C LEU A 217 19.39 12.06 -20.58
N TYR A 218 20.20 12.92 -21.18
CA TYR A 218 20.17 13.19 -22.61
C TYR A 218 21.57 13.41 -23.20
N CYS A 219 21.70 13.24 -24.50
CA CYS A 219 22.89 13.61 -25.27
C CYS A 219 22.73 15.01 -25.87
N PRO A 220 23.73 15.89 -25.73
CA PRO A 220 23.70 17.21 -26.35
C PRO A 220 23.65 17.21 -27.89
N GLU A 221 23.04 18.24 -28.47
CA GLU A 221 23.14 18.54 -29.90
C GLU A 221 24.60 18.88 -30.25
N GLY A 222 25.13 18.32 -31.34
CA GLY A 222 26.53 18.51 -31.74
C GLY A 222 27.54 17.59 -31.02
N GLY A 223 27.08 16.71 -30.13
CA GLY A 223 27.91 15.73 -29.43
C GLY A 223 28.48 16.22 -28.11
N GLY A 224 29.14 15.32 -27.38
CA GLY A 224 29.64 15.56 -26.03
C GLY A 224 29.24 14.46 -25.05
N GLY A 225 29.55 14.66 -23.76
CA GLY A 225 29.15 13.75 -22.70
C GLY A 225 27.64 13.84 -22.41
N PRO A 226 27.03 12.78 -21.86
CA PRO A 226 25.64 12.83 -21.38
C PRO A 226 25.43 13.92 -20.33
N GLU A 227 24.27 14.55 -20.38
CA GLU A 227 23.85 15.61 -19.46
C GLU A 227 22.58 15.20 -18.71
N SER A 228 22.49 15.58 -17.43
CA SER A 228 21.31 15.36 -16.61
C SER A 228 20.52 16.65 -16.39
N MET A 229 19.19 16.54 -16.33
CA MET A 229 18.29 17.63 -15.98
C MET A 229 17.21 17.15 -15.02
N GLU A 230 16.75 18.05 -14.17
CA GLU A 230 15.69 17.79 -13.21
C GLU A 230 14.69 18.95 -13.27
N TRP A 231 13.41 18.63 -13.40
CA TRP A 231 12.29 19.56 -13.26
C TRP A 231 11.35 19.06 -12.19
N SER A 232 10.64 19.98 -11.55
CA SER A 232 9.66 19.68 -10.51
C SER A 232 8.39 20.44 -10.83
N GLU A 233 7.35 19.71 -11.22
CA GLU A 233 6.06 20.28 -11.58
C GLU A 233 5.03 20.00 -10.47
N PRO A 234 4.33 21.03 -9.97
CA PRO A 234 3.32 20.83 -8.94
C PRO A 234 2.13 20.06 -9.51
N VAL A 235 1.68 19.04 -8.78
CA VAL A 235 0.49 18.26 -9.10
C VAL A 235 -0.58 18.46 -8.03
N SER A 236 -1.81 18.71 -8.46
CA SER A 236 -2.97 18.89 -7.56
C SER A 236 -4.17 18.15 -8.11
N GLN A 237 -4.68 17.18 -7.35
CA GLN A 237 -5.82 16.36 -7.72
C GLN A 237 -6.90 16.35 -6.65
N ILE A 238 -8.15 16.27 -7.11
CA ILE A 238 -9.32 16.02 -6.28
C ILE A 238 -9.85 14.63 -6.64
N LEU A 239 -9.92 13.75 -5.64
CA LEU A 239 -10.52 12.42 -5.74
C LEU A 239 -11.88 12.44 -5.04
N GLU A 240 -12.90 11.93 -5.71
CA GLU A 240 -14.27 11.84 -5.18
C GLU A 240 -14.38 10.58 -4.31
N LEU A 241 -14.73 10.77 -3.04
CA LEU A 241 -14.80 9.74 -2.00
C LEU A 241 -16.10 9.94 -1.20
N PRO A 242 -17.27 9.56 -1.74
CA PRO A 242 -18.56 9.81 -1.10
C PRO A 242 -18.62 9.24 0.33
N GLY A 243 -19.13 10.03 1.28
CA GLY A 243 -19.25 9.63 2.68
C GLY A 243 -17.98 9.77 3.53
N VAL A 244 -16.86 10.20 2.93
CA VAL A 244 -15.62 10.51 3.66
C VAL A 244 -15.63 11.95 4.17
N ASP A 245 -15.10 12.15 5.37
CA ASP A 245 -14.91 13.45 6.03
C ASP A 245 -13.50 13.53 6.67
N ASP A 246 -13.20 14.61 7.40
CA ASP A 246 -11.88 14.84 8.01
C ASP A 246 -11.53 13.94 9.20
N SER A 247 -12.46 13.11 9.67
CA SER A 247 -12.21 12.12 10.72
C SER A 247 -11.64 10.79 10.21
N TRP A 248 -11.56 10.60 8.89
CA TRP A 248 -11.02 9.40 8.27
C TRP A 248 -9.49 9.45 8.17
N LEU A 249 -8.85 8.28 8.25
CA LEU A 249 -7.46 8.11 7.85
C LEU A 249 -7.42 7.84 6.35
N CYS A 250 -6.64 8.62 5.61
CA CYS A 250 -6.52 8.49 4.16
C CYS A 250 -5.07 8.32 3.73
N ASN A 251 -4.79 7.22 3.06
CA ASN A 251 -3.52 6.99 2.36
C ASN A 251 -3.70 7.28 0.88
N VAL A 252 -2.74 7.99 0.28
CA VAL A 252 -2.72 8.34 -1.14
C VAL A 252 -1.39 7.95 -1.74
N GLN A 253 -1.40 7.29 -2.89
CA GLN A 253 -0.19 7.11 -3.67
C GLN A 253 -0.37 7.49 -5.13
N ALA A 254 0.75 7.87 -5.74
CA ALA A 254 0.84 8.40 -7.09
C ALA A 254 2.10 7.89 -7.84
N GLY A 255 2.61 6.71 -7.48
CA GLY A 255 3.88 6.19 -7.99
C GLY A 255 3.83 5.60 -9.40
N GLN A 256 2.66 5.52 -10.04
CA GLN A 256 2.51 4.98 -11.40
C GLN A 256 2.51 6.12 -12.40
N VAL A 257 3.64 6.32 -13.08
CA VAL A 257 3.85 7.43 -14.01
C VAL A 257 4.48 6.93 -15.30
N THR A 258 3.95 7.41 -16.42
CA THR A 258 4.61 7.35 -17.74
C THR A 258 4.77 8.75 -18.30
N GLY A 259 5.82 9.01 -19.07
CA GLY A 259 5.95 10.29 -19.76
C GLY A 259 6.56 10.18 -21.15
N SER A 260 6.21 11.14 -21.99
CA SER A 260 6.74 11.37 -23.34
C SER A 260 7.36 12.75 -23.42
N PHE A 261 8.41 12.87 -24.23
CA PHE A 261 9.19 14.10 -24.39
C PHE A 261 9.49 14.30 -25.86
N GLU A 262 9.02 15.41 -26.40
CA GLU A 262 9.22 15.78 -27.80
C GLU A 262 10.07 17.04 -27.88
N PRO A 263 11.26 16.98 -28.51
CA PRO A 263 12.09 18.16 -28.70
C PRO A 263 11.41 19.18 -29.62
N VAL A 264 11.28 20.42 -29.15
CA VAL A 264 10.70 21.53 -29.89
C VAL A 264 11.84 22.45 -30.35
N ARG A 265 11.98 22.60 -31.67
CA ARG A 265 13.03 23.42 -32.27
C ARG A 265 12.54 24.87 -32.45
N ASN A 266 13.07 25.77 -31.63
CA ASN A 266 12.77 27.20 -31.64
C ASN A 266 14.00 27.98 -32.14
N GLY A 267 14.13 28.13 -33.47
CA GLY A 267 15.33 28.70 -34.10
C GLY A 267 16.36 27.63 -34.47
N ASP A 268 17.65 27.91 -34.23
CA ASP A 268 18.75 27.01 -34.62
C ASP A 268 19.05 25.90 -33.58
N GLU A 269 18.70 26.11 -32.30
CA GLU A 269 18.95 25.16 -31.21
C GLU A 269 17.65 24.53 -30.68
N CYS A 270 17.72 23.26 -30.28
CA CYS A 270 16.64 22.63 -29.54
C CYS A 270 16.79 22.86 -28.03
N ARG A 271 16.06 23.83 -27.46
CA ARG A 271 16.14 24.19 -26.03
C ARG A 271 14.82 24.02 -25.26
N THR A 272 13.79 23.49 -25.91
CA THR A 272 12.48 23.28 -25.30
C THR A 272 12.08 21.83 -25.53
N LEU A 273 11.55 21.16 -24.51
CA LEU A 273 10.97 19.83 -24.61
C LEU A 273 9.49 19.92 -24.27
N SER A 274 8.61 19.56 -25.20
CA SER A 274 7.20 19.36 -24.87
C SER A 274 7.05 18.04 -24.15
N ALA A 275 6.63 18.09 -22.89
CA ALA A 275 6.54 16.95 -22.01
C ALA A 275 5.08 16.66 -21.68
N GLU A 276 4.71 15.38 -21.74
CA GLU A 276 3.42 14.90 -21.26
C GLU A 276 3.64 13.74 -20.28
N TRP A 277 2.99 13.80 -19.12
CA TRP A 277 2.98 12.73 -18.14
C TRP A 277 1.56 12.24 -17.89
N ASN A 278 1.42 10.93 -17.77
CA ASN A 278 0.20 10.28 -17.33
C ASN A 278 0.46 9.68 -15.95
N LEU A 279 -0.33 10.10 -14.96
CA LEU A 279 -0.21 9.72 -13.56
C LEU A 279 -1.49 9.05 -13.07
N THR A 280 -1.35 8.06 -12.19
CA THR A 280 -2.48 7.43 -11.49
C THR A 280 -2.39 7.72 -10.00
N PHE A 281 -3.42 8.38 -9.45
CA PHE A 281 -3.61 8.61 -8.04
C PHE A 281 -4.59 7.58 -7.48
N SER A 282 -4.21 6.89 -6.41
CA SER A 282 -5.09 5.95 -5.71
C SER A 282 -5.18 6.34 -4.24
N ALA A 283 -6.39 6.38 -3.69
CA ALA A 283 -6.65 6.68 -2.29
C ALA A 283 -7.39 5.53 -1.62
N CYS A 284 -7.01 5.24 -0.37
CA CYS A 284 -7.66 4.29 0.52
C CYS A 284 -7.97 4.99 1.84
N CYS A 285 -9.25 5.06 2.18
CA CYS A 285 -9.76 5.71 3.38
C CYS A 285 -10.36 4.67 4.33
N ASP A 286 -9.93 4.68 5.58
CA ASP A 286 -10.47 3.88 6.66
C ASP A 286 -10.91 4.81 7.81
N LYS A 287 -12.06 4.54 8.42
CA LYS A 287 -12.52 5.18 9.65
C LYS A 287 -12.79 4.13 10.70
N ASN A 288 -12.28 4.35 11.91
CA ASN A 288 -12.63 3.49 13.03
C ASN A 288 -14.00 3.90 13.57
N GLU A 289 -14.86 2.93 13.79
CA GLU A 289 -16.16 3.07 14.42
C GLU A 289 -16.16 2.29 15.74
N THR A 290 -16.88 2.82 16.73
CA THR A 290 -17.05 2.16 18.03
C THR A 290 -18.43 1.53 18.08
N CYS A 291 -18.50 0.25 18.44
CA CYS A 291 -19.74 -0.45 18.73
C CYS A 291 -19.58 -1.35 19.96
N SER A 292 -20.70 -1.74 20.56
CA SER A 292 -20.71 -2.61 21.74
C SER A 292 -21.41 -3.93 21.41
N PRO A 293 -20.77 -4.83 20.63
CA PRO A 293 -21.34 -6.13 20.33
C PRO A 293 -21.51 -6.93 21.61
N ALA A 294 -22.59 -7.71 21.65
CA ALA A 294 -22.75 -8.75 22.63
C ALA A 294 -21.66 -9.81 22.40
N ASP A 295 -20.99 -10.25 23.45
CA ASP A 295 -20.04 -11.38 23.41
C ASP A 295 -20.60 -12.62 24.12
N ASP A 296 -21.76 -12.47 24.77
CA ASP A 296 -22.50 -13.54 25.44
C ASP A 296 -23.97 -13.12 25.69
N GLY A 297 -24.84 -14.10 25.91
CA GLY A 297 -26.25 -13.86 26.18
C GLY A 297 -27.00 -15.08 26.73
N TYR A 298 -28.10 -14.82 27.44
CA TYR A 298 -29.02 -15.86 27.92
C TYR A 298 -30.42 -15.29 28.17
N SER A 299 -31.41 -16.16 28.33
CA SER A 299 -32.74 -15.77 28.82
C SER A 299 -32.92 -16.12 30.31
N CYS A 300 -33.51 -15.20 31.06
CA CYS A 300 -34.00 -15.45 32.41
C CYS A 300 -35.30 -16.26 32.43
N LEU A 301 -36.04 -16.32 31.32
CA LEU A 301 -37.37 -16.93 31.21
C LEU A 301 -37.36 -18.28 30.50
N PHE A 302 -36.41 -18.53 29.59
CA PHE A 302 -36.36 -19.74 28.77
C PHE A 302 -34.97 -20.37 28.76
N GLN A 303 -34.89 -21.67 28.44
CA GLN A 303 -33.61 -22.27 28.08
C GLN A 303 -33.06 -21.59 26.82
N SER A 304 -31.76 -21.30 26.83
CA SER A 304 -31.11 -20.50 25.79
C SER A 304 -29.77 -21.10 25.38
N GLU A 305 -29.52 -21.15 24.09
CA GLU A 305 -28.28 -21.63 23.49
C GLU A 305 -27.60 -20.49 22.73
N PRO A 306 -26.56 -19.87 23.32
CA PRO A 306 -25.80 -18.81 22.66
C PRO A 306 -24.81 -19.39 21.63
N GLU A 307 -24.79 -18.82 20.43
CA GLU A 307 -23.81 -19.11 19.39
C GLU A 307 -22.80 -17.96 19.32
N THR A 308 -21.55 -18.21 19.69
CA THR A 308 -20.49 -17.20 19.67
C THR A 308 -19.43 -17.51 18.62
N GLU A 309 -18.86 -16.47 18.02
CA GLU A 309 -17.72 -16.55 17.11
C GLU A 309 -16.62 -15.56 17.51
N THR A 310 -15.45 -15.63 16.88
CA THR A 310 -14.37 -14.66 17.07
C THR A 310 -13.99 -14.05 15.73
N LEU A 311 -14.20 -12.74 15.59
CA LEU A 311 -13.95 -11.98 14.37
C LEU A 311 -12.54 -11.36 14.41
N PRO A 312 -11.71 -11.50 13.36
CA PRO A 312 -10.40 -10.87 13.28
C PRO A 312 -10.54 -9.44 12.73
N LEU A 313 -10.99 -8.51 13.57
CA LEU A 313 -11.23 -7.12 13.17
C LEU A 313 -9.92 -6.36 13.02
N TRP A 314 -9.88 -5.39 12.10
CA TRP A 314 -8.75 -4.48 11.97
C TRP A 314 -9.10 -3.15 12.62
N LYS A 315 -8.13 -2.52 13.28
CA LYS A 315 -8.22 -1.13 13.72
C LYS A 315 -7.14 -0.32 13.01
N ALA A 316 -7.53 0.72 12.28
CA ALA A 316 -6.58 1.61 11.63
C ALA A 316 -5.91 2.49 12.70
N LEU A 317 -4.58 2.45 12.80
CA LEU A 317 -3.84 3.21 13.81
C LEU A 317 -3.40 4.57 13.27
N SER A 318 -2.77 4.57 12.10
CA SER A 318 -2.25 5.77 11.44
C SER A 318 -1.89 5.51 9.98
N VAL A 319 -1.70 6.59 9.22
CA VAL A 319 -1.00 6.54 7.93
C VAL A 319 0.47 6.88 8.21
N LEU A 320 1.36 5.93 7.94
CA LEU A 320 2.79 6.14 8.08
C LEU A 320 3.34 6.76 6.80
N SER A 321 4.25 7.71 6.97
CA SER A 321 5.12 8.24 5.92
C SER A 321 6.49 8.49 6.53
N GLN A 322 7.50 7.70 6.16
CA GLN A 322 8.82 7.75 6.78
C GLN A 322 9.94 7.69 5.73
N PRO A 323 11.01 8.48 5.92
CA PRO A 323 12.20 8.37 5.08
C PRO A 323 13.02 7.13 5.47
N VAL A 324 13.58 6.45 4.47
CA VAL A 324 14.57 5.38 4.65
C VAL A 324 15.82 5.76 3.88
N GLN A 325 16.97 5.73 4.56
CA GLN A 325 18.25 6.04 3.93
C GLN A 325 18.93 4.75 3.49
N VAL A 326 19.40 4.73 2.24
CA VAL A 326 20.16 3.62 1.67
C VAL A 326 21.52 4.16 1.26
N ALA A 327 22.57 3.54 1.78
CA ALA A 327 23.95 3.90 1.45
C ALA A 327 24.75 2.64 1.10
N GLY A 328 25.71 2.80 0.20
CA GLY A 328 26.63 1.72 -0.13
C GLY A 328 27.62 2.12 -1.22
N THR A 329 28.47 1.19 -1.62
CA THR A 329 29.53 1.45 -2.61
C THR A 329 29.42 0.49 -3.78
N ILE A 330 29.37 1.01 -5.01
CA ILE A 330 29.57 0.22 -6.23
C ILE A 330 31.07 0.09 -6.46
N PRO A 331 31.66 -1.11 -6.35
CA PRO A 331 33.10 -1.28 -6.46
C PRO A 331 33.58 -1.01 -7.89
N GLY A 332 34.72 -0.35 -8.02
CA GLY A 332 35.35 -0.10 -9.32
C GLY A 332 36.64 0.68 -9.17
N THR A 333 37.51 0.58 -10.17
CA THR A 333 38.78 1.31 -10.25
C THR A 333 38.86 2.07 -11.58
N GLY A 334 39.73 3.08 -11.64
CA GLY A 334 39.98 3.85 -12.86
C GLY A 334 38.75 4.60 -13.40
N ILE A 335 37.85 5.03 -12.51
CA ILE A 335 36.66 5.81 -12.88
C ILE A 335 37.05 7.29 -12.95
N ASP A 336 36.99 7.87 -14.13
CA ASP A 336 37.32 9.29 -14.37
C ASP A 336 36.12 10.19 -14.10
N SER A 337 34.93 9.76 -14.51
CA SER A 337 33.69 10.52 -14.34
C SER A 337 32.48 9.64 -14.14
N LEU A 338 31.51 10.17 -13.40
CA LEU A 338 30.20 9.57 -13.16
C LEU A 338 29.20 10.35 -14.01
N LEU A 339 28.71 9.72 -15.07
CA LEU A 339 27.85 10.34 -16.07
C LEU A 339 26.38 10.26 -15.69
N ALA A 340 25.95 9.16 -15.06
CA ALA A 340 24.57 9.00 -14.63
C ALA A 340 24.41 7.95 -13.52
N LEU A 341 23.35 8.09 -12.73
CA LEU A 341 22.85 7.07 -11.81
C LEU A 341 21.43 6.69 -12.19
N LEU A 342 21.23 5.40 -12.40
CA LEU A 342 20.02 4.82 -12.94
C LEU A 342 19.45 3.85 -11.91
N PRO A 343 18.59 4.32 -11.00
CA PRO A 343 17.99 3.50 -9.97
C PRO A 343 16.84 2.66 -10.53
N ALA A 344 16.65 1.48 -9.95
CA ALA A 344 15.49 0.63 -10.16
C ALA A 344 15.00 0.08 -8.81
N ALA A 345 13.68 -0.02 -8.66
CA ALA A 345 13.07 -0.57 -7.46
C ALA A 345 13.37 -2.08 -7.37
N GLY A 346 13.97 -2.50 -6.26
CA GLY A 346 14.10 -3.91 -5.92
C GLY A 346 12.87 -4.44 -5.18
N GLU A 347 12.96 -5.67 -4.68
CA GLU A 347 11.91 -6.25 -3.85
C GLU A 347 11.94 -5.60 -2.46
N THR A 348 10.77 -5.41 -1.89
CA THR A 348 10.62 -4.95 -0.52
C THR A 348 9.71 -5.88 0.26
N ALA A 349 10.03 -6.08 1.52
CA ALA A 349 9.27 -6.89 2.44
C ALA A 349 9.21 -6.20 3.79
N CYS A 350 8.06 -6.26 4.44
CA CYS A 350 7.88 -5.79 5.80
C CYS A 350 7.45 -6.96 6.69
N ARG A 351 8.16 -7.14 7.79
CA ARG A 351 7.85 -8.16 8.80
C ARG A 351 7.57 -7.50 10.15
N SER A 352 6.74 -8.16 10.97
CA SER A 352 6.57 -7.79 12.37
C SER A 352 7.43 -8.71 13.24
N GLU A 353 8.25 -8.11 14.10
CA GLU A 353 9.16 -8.82 15.01
C GLU A 353 9.09 -8.16 16.38
N GLU A 354 8.66 -8.89 17.42
CA GLU A 354 8.53 -8.40 18.80
C GLU A 354 7.75 -7.08 18.95
N GLY A 355 6.72 -6.86 18.13
CA GLY A 355 5.92 -5.62 18.15
C GLY A 355 6.57 -4.43 17.43
N LYS A 356 7.66 -4.67 16.68
CA LYS A 356 8.27 -3.70 15.77
C LYS A 356 7.98 -4.07 14.32
N LEU A 357 8.05 -3.10 13.42
CA LEU A 357 8.01 -3.33 11.99
C LEU A 357 9.39 -3.13 11.39
N ILE A 358 9.85 -4.13 10.65
CA ILE A 358 11.14 -4.09 9.97
C ILE A 358 10.90 -4.15 8.47
N LEU A 359 11.24 -3.06 7.79
CA LEU A 359 11.26 -2.99 6.33
C LEU A 359 12.63 -3.44 5.83
N SER A 360 12.65 -4.33 4.86
CA SER A 360 13.86 -4.79 4.18
C SER A 360 13.66 -4.72 2.67
N GLY A 361 14.75 -4.52 1.93
CA GLY A 361 14.68 -4.54 0.48
C GLY A 361 16.01 -4.26 -0.20
N ALA A 362 15.94 -4.05 -1.51
CA ALA A 362 17.08 -3.71 -2.35
C ALA A 362 16.78 -2.48 -3.21
N LEU A 363 17.77 -1.61 -3.36
CA LEU A 363 17.81 -0.58 -4.40
C LEU A 363 18.82 -1.01 -5.46
N GLU A 364 18.36 -1.36 -6.64
CA GLU A 364 19.24 -1.67 -7.76
C GLU A 364 19.75 -0.35 -8.37
N VAL A 365 21.06 -0.19 -8.47
CA VAL A 365 21.67 1.03 -9.02
C VAL A 365 22.62 0.65 -10.14
N THR A 366 22.39 1.21 -11.32
CA THR A 366 23.36 1.20 -12.43
C THR A 366 24.01 2.58 -12.51
N ALA A 367 25.33 2.63 -12.47
CA ALA A 367 26.10 3.84 -12.72
C ALA A 367 26.71 3.79 -14.13
N ILE A 368 26.47 4.84 -14.91
CA ILE A 368 27.15 5.04 -16.20
C ILE A 368 28.40 5.87 -15.91
N VAL A 369 29.56 5.36 -16.31
CA VAL A 369 30.87 5.94 -15.97
C VAL A 369 31.75 6.09 -17.20
N SER A 370 32.77 6.95 -17.10
CA SER A 370 33.89 6.99 -18.05
C SER A 370 35.15 6.40 -17.41
N ARG A 371 35.89 5.59 -18.15
CA ARG A 371 37.19 5.00 -17.77
C ARG A 371 38.17 5.11 -18.94
N GLY A 372 39.22 5.91 -18.79
CA GLY A 372 40.17 6.19 -19.87
C GLY A 372 39.50 6.81 -21.10
N GLY A 373 38.38 7.52 -20.93
CA GLY A 373 37.55 8.05 -22.02
C GLY A 373 36.52 7.08 -22.61
N GLU A 374 36.52 5.80 -22.22
CA GLU A 374 35.50 4.83 -22.65
C GLU A 374 34.30 4.83 -21.69
N ILE A 375 33.09 4.79 -22.24
CA ILE A 375 31.86 4.72 -21.45
C ILE A 375 31.57 3.27 -21.07
N ASP A 376 31.31 3.04 -19.78
CA ASP A 376 31.00 1.73 -19.20
C ASP A 376 29.80 1.82 -18.23
N ALA A 377 29.21 0.68 -17.90
CA ALA A 377 28.10 0.56 -16.95
C ALA A 377 28.48 -0.41 -15.82
N VAL A 378 28.35 0.04 -14.58
CA VAL A 378 28.58 -0.79 -13.38
C VAL A 378 27.33 -0.84 -12.52
N GLU A 379 27.02 -2.01 -11.98
CA GLU A 379 25.75 -2.26 -11.29
C GLU A 379 25.95 -2.87 -9.92
N LYS A 380 25.08 -2.49 -8.98
CA LYS A 380 24.99 -3.15 -7.68
C LYS A 380 23.60 -3.02 -7.08
N ALA A 381 23.14 -4.08 -6.42
CA ALA A 381 22.01 -4.02 -5.50
C ALA A 381 22.50 -3.55 -4.11
N LEU A 382 21.95 -2.44 -3.63
CA LEU A 382 22.18 -1.91 -2.29
C LEU A 382 21.07 -2.42 -1.38
N LEU A 383 21.41 -3.37 -0.50
CA LEU A 383 20.47 -3.92 0.48
C LEU A 383 20.27 -2.95 1.63
N PHE A 384 19.05 -2.85 2.12
CA PHE A 384 18.72 -2.06 3.29
C PHE A 384 17.77 -2.83 4.21
N GLU A 385 17.89 -2.55 5.50
CA GLU A 385 16.95 -2.98 6.53
C GLU A 385 16.78 -1.84 7.53
N GLN A 386 15.53 -1.49 7.83
CA GLN A 386 15.19 -0.35 8.68
C GLN A 386 14.01 -0.71 9.59
N GLU A 387 14.16 -0.46 10.88
CA GLU A 387 13.05 -0.45 11.83
C GLU A 387 12.20 0.81 11.58
N LEU A 388 10.91 0.61 11.31
CA LEU A 388 9.94 1.68 11.12
C LEU A 388 9.44 2.17 12.48
N GLN A 389 9.34 3.48 12.64
CA GLN A 389 8.82 4.10 13.86
C GLN A 389 7.31 3.91 13.91
N THR A 390 6.83 3.06 14.80
CA THR A 390 5.41 2.74 14.91
C THR A 390 4.93 2.96 16.33
N TYR A 391 3.63 3.21 16.46
CA TYR A 391 2.95 3.28 17.74
C TYR A 391 1.95 2.12 17.75
N GLY A 392 2.21 1.08 18.54
CA GLY A 392 1.41 -0.14 18.56
C GLY A 392 2.08 -1.26 19.35
N GLY A 393 1.38 -2.39 19.50
CA GLY A 393 1.87 -3.59 20.17
C GLY A 393 2.15 -4.74 19.19
N ALA A 394 2.14 -5.97 19.70
CA ALA A 394 2.17 -7.16 18.85
C ALA A 394 0.93 -7.24 17.94
N GLY A 395 1.04 -7.88 16.78
CA GLY A 395 -0.10 -8.12 15.88
C GLY A 395 -0.41 -6.99 14.89
N MET A 396 0.56 -6.11 14.63
CA MET A 396 0.42 -5.06 13.60
C MET A 396 0.48 -5.64 12.18
N SER A 397 -0.30 -5.04 11.28
CA SER A 397 -0.24 -5.26 9.83
C SER A 397 0.06 -3.96 9.12
N PHE A 398 1.04 -4.00 8.23
CA PHE A 398 1.47 -2.85 7.46
C PHE A 398 1.82 -3.28 6.05
N PHE A 399 1.33 -2.49 5.11
CA PHE A 399 1.45 -2.78 3.69
C PHE A 399 2.21 -1.61 3.05
N PRO A 400 3.55 -1.64 3.08
CA PRO A 400 4.36 -0.52 2.63
C PRO A 400 4.35 -0.37 1.12
N GLU A 401 4.45 0.88 0.70
CA GLU A 401 4.98 1.25 -0.60
C GLU A 401 6.24 2.05 -0.44
N VAL A 402 7.17 1.79 -1.35
CA VAL A 402 8.50 2.36 -1.31
C VAL A 402 8.72 3.10 -2.62
N SER A 403 9.00 4.39 -2.53
CA SER A 403 9.36 5.23 -3.67
C SER A 403 10.75 5.83 -3.45
N LEU A 404 11.53 5.95 -4.51
CA LEU A 404 12.79 6.69 -4.47
C LEU A 404 12.49 8.18 -4.35
N GLN A 405 13.18 8.88 -3.44
CA GLN A 405 13.08 10.32 -3.25
C GLN A 405 14.29 11.09 -3.82
N SER A 406 15.47 10.52 -3.65
CA SER A 406 16.70 11.09 -4.21
C SER A 406 17.78 10.03 -4.30
N ILE A 407 18.74 10.25 -5.18
CA ILE A 407 19.95 9.45 -5.28
C ILE A 407 21.11 10.36 -5.68
N SER A 408 22.26 10.17 -5.05
CA SER A 408 23.50 10.84 -5.37
C SER A 408 24.66 9.86 -5.32
N GLY A 409 25.75 10.20 -6.01
CA GLY A 409 26.94 9.37 -6.06
C GLY A 409 28.21 10.20 -6.11
N ARG A 410 29.27 9.69 -5.49
CA ARG A 410 30.59 10.31 -5.48
C ARG A 410 31.66 9.27 -5.79
N ILE A 411 32.56 9.59 -6.72
CA ILE A 411 33.71 8.75 -7.04
C ILE A 411 34.71 8.80 -5.89
N THR A 412 35.22 7.65 -5.51
CA THR A 412 36.30 7.46 -4.54
C THR A 412 37.31 6.44 -5.08
N GLU A 413 38.43 6.23 -4.37
CA GLU A 413 39.42 5.22 -4.76
C GLU A 413 38.84 3.79 -4.80
N GLY A 414 37.81 3.52 -4.00
CA GLY A 414 37.15 2.21 -3.91
C GLY A 414 35.97 2.01 -4.89
N GLY A 415 35.64 3.01 -5.69
CA GLY A 415 34.52 2.98 -6.65
C GLY A 415 33.60 4.17 -6.52
N ILE A 416 32.29 3.93 -6.41
CA ILE A 416 31.26 4.98 -6.33
C ILE A 416 30.49 4.82 -5.03
N GLU A 417 30.63 5.78 -4.12
CA GLU A 417 29.77 5.88 -2.93
C GLU A 417 28.41 6.41 -3.34
N ILE A 418 27.35 5.69 -2.97
CA ILE A 418 25.96 6.01 -3.26
C ILE A 418 25.25 6.39 -1.96
N GLN A 419 24.44 7.44 -2.03
CA GLN A 419 23.46 7.80 -1.01
C GLN A 419 22.10 7.99 -1.68
N ALA A 420 21.09 7.32 -1.16
CA ALA A 420 19.72 7.43 -1.64
C ALA A 420 18.74 7.59 -0.47
N ALA A 421 17.72 8.42 -0.68
CA ALA A 421 16.59 8.51 0.21
C ALA A 421 15.39 7.83 -0.46
N LEU A 422 14.70 6.96 0.28
CA LEU A 422 13.43 6.36 -0.07
C LEU A 422 12.34 6.95 0.82
N ALA A 423 11.10 7.02 0.34
CA ALA A 423 9.93 7.27 1.16
C ALA A 423 9.13 5.97 1.27
N VAL A 424 8.71 5.66 2.49
CA VAL A 424 7.86 4.52 2.80
C VAL A 424 6.51 5.05 3.26
N SER A 425 5.44 4.66 2.58
CA SER A 425 4.07 5.04 2.97
C SER A 425 3.14 3.84 3.06
N GLY A 426 2.12 3.92 3.90
CA GLY A 426 1.21 2.79 4.16
C GLY A 426 0.25 3.11 5.30
N THR A 427 -0.88 2.40 5.37
CA THR A 427 -1.73 2.45 6.56
C THR A 427 -1.31 1.34 7.52
N LEU A 428 -1.14 1.68 8.79
CA LEU A 428 -0.83 0.76 9.88
C LEU A 428 -2.13 0.29 10.52
N TYR A 429 -2.29 -1.03 10.64
CA TYR A 429 -3.45 -1.66 11.28
C TYR A 429 -3.02 -2.51 12.48
N GLU A 430 -3.88 -2.59 13.47
CA GLU A 430 -3.83 -3.58 14.55
C GLU A 430 -4.85 -4.69 14.27
N ASN A 431 -4.45 -5.95 14.40
CA ASN A 431 -5.38 -7.09 14.36
C ASN A 431 -5.96 -7.34 15.75
N GLN A 432 -7.29 -7.31 15.85
CA GLN A 432 -8.03 -7.47 17.09
C GLN A 432 -9.00 -8.65 17.00
N PRO A 433 -8.71 -9.80 17.65
CA PRO A 433 -9.67 -10.88 17.77
C PRO A 433 -10.78 -10.49 18.75
N VAL A 434 -12.01 -10.38 18.26
CA VAL A 434 -13.16 -9.95 19.04
C VAL A 434 -14.20 -11.06 19.10
N ARG A 435 -14.52 -11.53 20.31
CA ARG A 435 -15.59 -12.49 20.53
C ARG A 435 -16.94 -11.78 20.39
N THR A 436 -17.84 -12.35 19.61
CA THR A 436 -19.18 -11.82 19.35
C THR A 436 -20.23 -12.92 19.49
N LEU A 437 -21.44 -12.53 19.89
CA LEU A 437 -22.63 -13.36 19.93
C LEU A 437 -23.35 -13.21 18.59
N ARG A 438 -23.28 -14.27 17.79
CA ARG A 438 -23.88 -14.33 16.44
C ARG A 438 -25.37 -14.58 16.52
N ALA A 439 -25.79 -15.49 17.40
CA ALA A 439 -27.20 -15.83 17.59
C ALA A 439 -27.47 -16.23 19.05
N LEU A 440 -28.72 -16.05 19.47
CA LEU A 440 -29.23 -16.53 20.75
C LEU A 440 -30.54 -17.29 20.52
N ASN A 441 -30.46 -18.62 20.52
CA ASN A 441 -31.63 -19.46 20.32
C ASN A 441 -32.35 -19.68 21.65
N LEU A 442 -33.64 -19.35 21.70
CA LEU A 442 -34.48 -19.58 22.88
C LEU A 442 -35.42 -20.76 22.63
N ASP A 443 -35.42 -21.73 23.55
CA ASP A 443 -36.41 -22.81 23.55
C ASP A 443 -37.65 -22.36 24.34
N THR A 444 -38.62 -21.78 23.62
CA THR A 444 -39.87 -21.28 24.21
C THR A 444 -40.75 -22.38 24.79
N GLU A 445 -40.51 -23.65 24.46
CA GLU A 445 -41.22 -24.79 25.03
C GLU A 445 -40.61 -25.24 26.37
N LYS A 446 -39.42 -24.73 26.72
CA LYS A 446 -38.72 -25.01 27.98
C LYS A 446 -38.52 -23.75 28.81
N PRO A 447 -39.57 -23.25 29.49
CA PRO A 447 -39.44 -22.14 30.42
C PRO A 447 -38.55 -22.52 31.61
N VAL A 448 -37.85 -21.54 32.16
CA VAL A 448 -37.06 -21.68 33.39
C VAL A 448 -38.03 -21.72 34.58
N GLU A 449 -37.90 -22.74 35.42
CA GLU A 449 -38.70 -22.84 36.64
C GLU A 449 -38.41 -21.68 37.60
N ALA A 450 -39.47 -21.01 38.06
CA ALA A 450 -39.35 -19.94 39.04
C ALA A 450 -38.85 -20.50 40.39
N SER A 451 -37.85 -19.86 40.99
CA SER A 451 -37.24 -20.30 42.25
C SER A 451 -38.19 -20.21 43.47
N GLY A 452 -39.36 -19.57 43.35
CA GLY A 452 -40.32 -19.35 44.43
C GLY A 452 -39.84 -18.40 45.55
N ALA A 453 -38.58 -17.93 45.53
CA ALA A 453 -37.99 -17.00 46.48
C ALA A 453 -37.65 -15.69 45.77
N ALA A 454 -37.94 -14.55 46.41
CA ALA A 454 -37.65 -13.22 45.86
C ALA A 454 -36.14 -12.89 45.86
N ILE A 455 -35.40 -13.42 46.83
CA ILE A 455 -33.95 -13.19 46.97
C ILE A 455 -33.25 -14.52 47.25
N ARG A 456 -32.11 -14.76 46.60
CA ARG A 456 -31.18 -15.86 46.88
C ARG A 456 -29.88 -15.32 47.46
N LEU A 457 -29.44 -15.89 48.59
CA LEU A 457 -28.16 -15.54 49.20
C LEU A 457 -27.04 -16.41 48.63
N VAL A 458 -26.01 -15.79 48.05
CA VAL A 458 -24.84 -16.49 47.50
C VAL A 458 -23.57 -15.96 48.14
N TYR A 459 -22.72 -16.83 48.66
CA TYR A 459 -21.39 -16.46 49.14
C TYR A 459 -20.40 -16.53 47.97
N ALA A 460 -19.96 -15.38 47.47
CA ALA A 460 -19.02 -15.29 46.35
C ALA A 460 -17.58 -15.09 46.86
N ASN A 461 -16.63 -15.73 46.18
CA ASN A 461 -15.20 -15.61 46.44
C ASN A 461 -14.56 -14.50 45.59
N PRO A 462 -13.38 -13.99 46.00
CA PRO A 462 -12.62 -13.05 45.18
C PRO A 462 -12.34 -13.62 43.78
N GLY A 463 -12.53 -12.81 42.75
CA GLY A 463 -12.30 -13.19 41.35
C GLY A 463 -13.50 -13.85 40.65
N GLU A 464 -14.60 -14.13 41.36
CA GLU A 464 -15.83 -14.62 40.70
C GLU A 464 -16.45 -13.54 39.80
N ASN A 465 -16.82 -13.94 38.59
CA ASN A 465 -17.47 -13.09 37.60
C ASN A 465 -19.00 -13.05 37.86
N LEU A 466 -19.54 -11.84 38.00
CA LEU A 466 -20.94 -11.59 38.32
C LEU A 466 -21.88 -11.86 37.15
N TRP A 467 -21.40 -11.80 35.91
CA TRP A 467 -22.18 -12.20 34.73
C TRP A 467 -22.44 -13.71 34.73
N ASP A 468 -21.43 -14.53 35.04
CA ASP A 468 -21.60 -15.98 35.19
C ASP A 468 -22.52 -16.33 36.37
N LEU A 469 -22.45 -15.56 37.46
CA LEU A 469 -23.37 -15.69 38.58
C LEU A 469 -24.80 -15.32 38.18
N ALA A 470 -24.99 -14.22 37.45
CA ALA A 470 -26.29 -13.78 36.94
C ALA A 470 -26.91 -14.87 36.05
N LYS A 471 -26.12 -15.44 35.14
CA LYS A 471 -26.53 -16.55 34.27
C LYS A 471 -26.94 -17.79 35.05
N ARG A 472 -26.13 -18.18 36.05
CA ARG A 472 -26.42 -19.33 36.91
C ARG A 472 -27.69 -19.13 37.74
N CYS A 473 -27.93 -17.91 38.20
CA CYS A 473 -29.12 -17.55 38.99
C CYS A 473 -30.31 -17.09 38.14
N ARG A 474 -30.17 -16.98 36.81
CA ARG A 474 -31.22 -16.55 35.88
C ARG A 474 -31.82 -15.19 36.24
N THR A 475 -30.96 -14.23 36.56
CA THR A 475 -31.32 -12.83 36.87
C THR A 475 -30.48 -11.87 36.05
N SER A 476 -30.71 -10.56 36.08
CA SER A 476 -29.89 -9.60 35.34
C SER A 476 -28.64 -9.19 36.13
N LEU A 477 -27.53 -8.94 35.42
CA LEU A 477 -26.31 -8.38 36.03
C LEU A 477 -26.57 -7.00 36.68
N PRO A 478 -27.30 -6.05 36.04
CA PRO A 478 -27.67 -4.79 36.68
C PRO A 478 -28.39 -4.96 38.02
N ALA A 479 -29.32 -5.92 38.13
CA ALA A 479 -30.04 -6.19 39.38
C ALA A 479 -29.10 -6.67 40.51
N ILE A 480 -28.10 -7.51 40.20
CA ILE A 480 -27.10 -7.92 41.17
C ILE A 480 -26.22 -6.72 41.59
N LEU A 481 -25.79 -5.90 40.64
CA LEU A 481 -24.93 -4.74 40.93
C LEU A 481 -25.65 -3.73 41.82
N GLU A 482 -26.90 -3.39 41.49
CA GLU A 482 -27.71 -2.43 42.23
C GLU A 482 -28.00 -2.90 43.67
N GLU A 483 -28.51 -4.13 43.83
CA GLU A 483 -28.89 -4.66 45.15
C GLU A 483 -27.68 -4.78 46.11
N ASN A 484 -26.48 -4.96 45.57
CA ASN A 484 -25.26 -5.14 46.35
C ASN A 484 -24.34 -3.91 46.39
N GLY A 485 -24.72 -2.80 45.73
CA GLY A 485 -23.90 -1.58 45.65
C GLY A 485 -22.52 -1.82 45.03
N LEU A 486 -22.44 -2.59 43.95
CA LEU A 486 -21.21 -2.95 43.26
C LEU A 486 -21.06 -2.15 41.96
N GLU A 487 -19.84 -1.71 41.65
CA GLU A 487 -19.52 -0.92 40.45
C GLU A 487 -18.84 -1.73 39.34
N GLY A 488 -18.46 -2.98 39.61
CA GLY A 488 -17.73 -3.82 38.67
C GLY A 488 -18.22 -5.25 38.65
N GLU A 489 -17.92 -5.96 37.57
CA GLU A 489 -18.43 -7.31 37.30
C GLU A 489 -17.63 -8.43 37.98
N THR A 490 -16.60 -8.09 38.75
CA THR A 490 -15.76 -9.07 39.46
C THR A 490 -15.79 -8.81 40.96
N VAL A 491 -15.99 -9.88 41.73
CA VAL A 491 -16.03 -9.80 43.18
C VAL A 491 -14.60 -9.55 43.73
N GLY A 492 -14.39 -8.41 44.38
CA GLY A 492 -13.06 -8.03 44.89
C GLY A 492 -12.65 -8.70 46.20
N LYS A 493 -13.62 -9.14 47.03
CA LYS A 493 -13.39 -9.81 48.31
C LYS A 493 -14.50 -10.80 48.60
N ARG A 494 -14.22 -11.79 49.45
CA ARG A 494 -15.25 -12.75 49.87
C ARG A 494 -16.39 -12.02 50.57
N GLN A 495 -17.61 -12.15 50.05
CA GLN A 495 -18.79 -11.49 50.60
C GLN A 495 -20.07 -12.27 50.30
N MET A 496 -21.11 -11.99 51.08
CA MET A 496 -22.46 -12.47 50.81
C MET A 496 -23.11 -11.51 49.81
N LEU A 497 -23.68 -12.06 48.74
CA LEU A 497 -24.42 -11.32 47.72
C LEU A 497 -25.90 -11.66 47.81
N LEU A 498 -26.73 -10.61 47.73
CA LEU A 498 -28.18 -10.67 47.57
C LEU A 498 -28.47 -10.78 46.07
N ILE A 499 -29.03 -11.90 45.63
CA ILE A 499 -29.36 -12.11 44.22
C ILE A 499 -30.86 -11.98 44.05
N PRO A 500 -31.35 -10.86 43.46
CA PRO A 500 -32.77 -10.71 43.14
C PRO A 500 -33.16 -11.79 42.14
N MET A 501 -34.22 -12.53 42.43
CA MET A 501 -34.77 -13.48 41.48
C MET A 501 -35.89 -12.77 40.72
N THR A 502 -35.95 -12.95 39.40
CA THR A 502 -37.05 -12.42 38.58
C THR A 502 -38.37 -13.01 39.07
N THR A 503 -39.15 -12.19 39.77
CA THR A 503 -40.53 -12.50 40.18
C THR A 503 -41.47 -11.86 39.19
N GLU A 504 -42.00 -12.69 38.30
CA GLU A 504 -43.03 -12.40 37.27
C GLU A 504 -42.64 -11.47 36.12
#